data_AF-M3JR42-F1
#
_entry.id   AF-M3JR42-F1
#
_cell.length_a   1.000
_cell.length_b   1.000
_cell.length_c   1.000
_cell.angle_alpha   90.00
_cell.angle_beta   90.00
_cell.angle_gamma   90.00
#
_symmetry.space_group_name_H-M   'P 1'
#
loop_
_entity.id
_entity.type
_entity.pdbx_description
1 polymer ?
#
loop_
_entity_poly.entity_id
_entity_poly.type
_entity_poly.pdbx_seq_one_letter_code
_entity_poly.pdbx_strand_id
1 'polypeptide(L)'
;LTPSTITNTNGPLNTDTVIVQEPHNPTVTTTIFGSVTSASTTTITNGPLSTDSVIVIEPPNPTFTTTIFGSVSTASTTTITTGPLGTDSVVVVQPPNPTVTTTIFGTVTIATTTTITTVPLGTDSVIVIEPPNPTVTTTIFGSVTAPTTQTFTE
;
A
#
# COMPACT_ATOMS: atom_id res chain seq x y z
N LEU A 1 1.75 -32.91 -32.37
CA LEU A 1 2.15 -34.10 -33.15
C LEU A 1 1.04 -35.13 -32.99
N THR A 2 0.62 -35.81 -34.06
CA THR A 2 -0.39 -36.89 -33.99
C THR A 2 0.30 -38.21 -33.67
N PRO A 3 -0.29 -39.09 -32.85
CA PRO A 3 0.29 -40.42 -32.58
C PRO A 3 0.38 -41.22 -33.89
N SER A 4 1.44 -42.01 -34.03
CA SER A 4 1.64 -42.87 -35.20
C SER A 4 2.19 -44.24 -34.81
N THR A 5 1.69 -45.29 -35.46
CA THR A 5 2.15 -46.66 -35.27
C THR A 5 2.72 -47.17 -36.58
N ILE A 6 3.93 -47.72 -36.52
CA ILE A 6 4.63 -48.34 -37.64
C ILE A 6 4.83 -49.81 -37.32
N THR A 7 4.28 -50.70 -38.15
CA THR A 7 4.51 -52.14 -38.06
C THR A 7 5.48 -52.56 -39.14
N ASN A 8 6.61 -53.13 -38.75
CA ASN A 8 7.55 -53.79 -39.64
C ASN A 8 7.34 -55.29 -39.56
N THR A 9 6.67 -55.84 -40.58
CA THR A 9 6.40 -57.27 -40.71
C THR A 9 7.56 -57.96 -41.42
N ASN A 10 8.07 -59.03 -40.84
CA ASN A 10 9.16 -59.84 -41.38
C ASN A 10 8.65 -61.18 -41.90
N GLY A 11 9.50 -61.89 -42.65
CA GLY A 11 9.15 -63.20 -43.20
C GLY A 11 8.95 -64.29 -42.14
N PRO A 12 8.46 -65.48 -42.51
CA PRO A 12 8.21 -66.59 -41.59
C PRO A 12 9.42 -66.90 -40.70
N LEU A 13 9.17 -67.21 -39.43
CA LEU A 13 10.17 -67.46 -38.38
C LEU A 13 10.99 -66.22 -37.92
N ASN A 14 10.65 -65.01 -38.37
CA ASN A 14 11.24 -63.76 -37.86
C ASN A 14 10.26 -63.03 -36.91
N THR A 15 10.80 -62.11 -36.10
CA THR A 15 10.02 -61.28 -35.18
C THR A 15 9.59 -59.98 -35.86
N ASP A 16 8.28 -59.72 -35.91
CA ASP A 16 7.75 -58.41 -36.31
C ASP A 16 8.06 -57.35 -35.26
N THR A 17 8.28 -56.11 -35.68
CA THR A 17 8.51 -54.98 -34.76
C THR A 17 7.39 -53.95 -34.90
N VAL A 18 6.82 -53.53 -33.77
CA VAL A 18 5.85 -52.43 -33.73
C VAL A 18 6.49 -51.24 -33.02
N ILE A 19 6.57 -50.10 -33.71
CA ILE A 19 7.06 -48.84 -33.16
C ILE A 19 5.85 -47.93 -32.97
N VAL A 20 5.61 -47.54 -31.72
CA VAL A 20 4.57 -46.57 -31.36
C VAL A 20 5.27 -45.25 -31.04
N GLN A 21 4.95 -44.21 -31.80
CA GLN A 21 5.42 -42.85 -31.54
C GLN A 21 4.25 -42.03 -31.01
N GLU A 22 4.41 -41.53 -29.79
CA GLU A 22 3.42 -40.69 -29.13
C GLU A 22 3.97 -39.28 -28.92
N PRO A 23 3.14 -38.24 -29.09
CA PRO A 23 3.52 -36.88 -28.76
C PRO A 23 3.80 -36.72 -27.25
N HIS A 24 4.68 -35.79 -26.89
CA HIS A 24 4.86 -35.40 -25.49
C HIS A 24 3.55 -34.87 -24.89
N ASN A 25 3.23 -35.27 -23.67
CA ASN A 25 2.07 -34.76 -22.94
C ASN A 25 2.26 -33.27 -22.63
N PRO A 26 1.31 -32.37 -22.99
CA PRO A 26 1.39 -30.99 -22.50
C PRO A 26 1.34 -30.96 -20.97
N THR A 27 1.96 -29.97 -20.35
CA THR A 27 1.95 -29.78 -18.89
C THR A 27 1.23 -28.50 -18.53
N VAL A 28 0.27 -28.58 -17.61
CA VAL A 28 -0.41 -27.42 -17.02
C VAL A 28 0.06 -27.25 -15.59
N THR A 29 0.43 -26.02 -15.22
CA THR A 29 0.80 -25.67 -13.84
C THR A 29 -0.30 -24.83 -13.21
N THR A 30 -0.75 -25.24 -12.02
CA THR A 30 -1.74 -24.52 -11.21
C THR A 30 -1.10 -24.17 -9.87
N THR A 31 -1.01 -22.88 -9.58
CA THR A 31 -0.55 -22.38 -8.28
C THR A 31 -1.74 -22.00 -7.41
N ILE A 32 -1.74 -22.47 -6.16
CA ILE A 32 -2.77 -22.22 -5.16
C ILE A 32 -2.11 -21.60 -3.93
N PHE A 33 -2.59 -20.42 -3.52
CA PHE A 33 -2.20 -19.83 -2.25
C PHE A 33 -3.13 -20.34 -1.14
N GLY A 34 -2.57 -20.92 -0.09
CA GLY A 34 -3.33 -21.53 0.99
C GLY A 34 -2.67 -21.40 2.35
N SER A 35 -3.35 -21.87 3.40
CA SER A 35 -2.86 -21.83 4.79
C SER A 35 -1.81 -22.93 5.06
N VAL A 36 -0.71 -22.89 4.31
CA VAL A 36 0.47 -23.75 4.50
C VAL A 36 1.67 -22.91 4.96
N THR A 37 2.63 -23.52 5.64
CA THR A 37 3.83 -22.83 6.16
C THR A 37 5.04 -22.96 5.24
N SER A 38 4.98 -23.84 4.24
CA SER A 38 6.03 -24.05 3.25
C SER A 38 5.40 -24.41 1.91
N ALA A 39 6.12 -24.11 0.82
CA ALA A 39 5.68 -24.44 -0.53
C ALA A 39 5.78 -25.95 -0.77
N SER A 40 4.82 -26.49 -1.53
CA SER A 40 4.81 -27.89 -1.97
C SER A 40 4.49 -27.97 -3.46
N THR A 41 5.02 -29.00 -4.12
CA THR A 41 4.76 -29.26 -5.54
C THR A 41 4.41 -30.73 -5.72
N THR A 42 3.30 -30.97 -6.41
CA THR A 42 2.84 -32.30 -6.78
C THR A 42 2.76 -32.38 -8.31
N THR A 43 3.46 -33.34 -8.88
CA THR A 43 3.39 -33.63 -10.32
C THR A 43 2.52 -34.87 -10.54
N ILE A 44 1.56 -34.74 -11.43
CA ILE A 44 0.67 -35.81 -11.88
C ILE A 44 0.97 -36.05 -13.35
N THR A 45 1.62 -37.18 -13.64
CA THR A 45 1.90 -37.63 -15.00
C THR A 45 0.78 -38.55 -15.46
N ASN A 46 0.20 -38.25 -16.61
CA ASN A 46 -0.88 -39.03 -17.19
C ASN A 46 -0.38 -39.91 -18.34
N GLY A 47 -1.25 -40.81 -18.80
CA GLY A 47 -0.98 -41.62 -19.99
C GLY A 47 -0.85 -40.78 -21.26
N PRO A 48 -0.50 -41.41 -22.38
CA PRO A 48 -0.27 -40.73 -23.65
C PRO A 48 -1.47 -39.92 -24.12
N LEU A 49 -1.22 -38.82 -24.83
CA LEU A 49 -2.24 -37.89 -25.34
C LEU A 49 -3.04 -37.15 -24.25
N SER A 50 -2.70 -37.36 -22.98
CA SER A 50 -3.28 -36.63 -21.86
C SER A 50 -2.42 -35.42 -21.49
N THR A 51 -2.93 -34.58 -20.60
CA THR A 51 -2.23 -33.40 -20.07
C THR A 51 -1.69 -33.74 -18.69
N ASP A 52 -0.39 -33.63 -18.50
CA ASP A 52 0.23 -33.71 -17.18
C ASP A 52 -0.13 -32.45 -16.37
N SER A 53 -0.24 -32.59 -15.05
CA SER A 53 -0.57 -31.49 -14.16
C SER A 53 0.51 -31.29 -13.12
N VAL A 54 0.89 -30.05 -12.87
CA VAL A 54 1.74 -29.62 -11.76
C VAL A 54 0.90 -28.75 -10.85
N ILE A 55 0.73 -29.16 -9.60
CA ILE A 55 0.03 -28.38 -8.58
C ILE A 55 1.08 -27.83 -7.63
N VAL A 56 1.17 -26.51 -7.57
CA VAL A 56 2.02 -25.79 -6.62
C VAL A 56 1.13 -25.22 -5.53
N ILE A 57 1.40 -25.56 -4.27
CA ILE A 57 0.74 -24.95 -3.12
C ILE A 57 1.74 -24.03 -2.45
N GLU A 58 1.45 -22.74 -2.41
CA GLU A 58 2.28 -21.75 -1.75
C GLU A 58 1.62 -21.26 -0.46
N PRO A 59 2.40 -20.90 0.57
CA PRO A 59 1.92 -20.14 1.71
C PRO A 59 1.24 -18.84 1.30
N PRO A 60 0.48 -18.19 2.19
CA PRO A 60 -0.05 -16.87 1.91
C PRO A 60 1.09 -15.91 1.55
N ASN A 61 0.91 -15.08 0.52
CA ASN A 61 1.82 -13.98 0.20
C ASN A 61 1.27 -12.69 0.84
N PRO A 62 1.70 -12.32 2.06
CA PRO A 62 1.20 -11.12 2.72
C PRO A 62 1.70 -9.85 2.02
N THR A 63 0.92 -8.77 2.15
CA THR A 63 1.34 -7.43 1.71
C THR A 63 1.41 -6.50 2.90
N PHE A 64 2.51 -5.77 3.03
CA PHE A 64 2.68 -4.72 4.04
C PHE A 64 2.70 -3.33 3.41
N THR A 65 2.00 -2.36 4.02
CA THR A 65 1.93 -0.99 3.51
C THR A 65 2.64 -0.03 4.46
N THR A 66 3.57 0.75 3.93
CA THR A 66 4.24 1.86 4.63
C THR A 66 3.84 3.18 4.01
N THR A 67 3.37 4.12 4.83
CA THR A 67 3.09 5.49 4.39
C THR A 67 4.14 6.45 4.94
N ILE A 68 4.72 7.28 4.06
CA ILE A 68 5.75 8.26 4.38
C ILE A 68 5.23 9.64 4.00
N PHE A 69 5.25 10.59 4.94
CA PHE A 69 5.00 12.00 4.65
C PHE A 69 6.32 12.69 4.35
N GLY A 70 6.49 13.19 3.13
CA GLY A 70 7.75 13.79 2.65
C GLY A 70 7.53 15.06 1.85
N SER A 71 8.62 15.70 1.43
CA SER A 71 8.58 16.93 0.62
C SER A 71 8.28 16.65 -0.85
N VAL A 72 7.14 16.01 -1.13
CA VAL A 72 6.63 15.78 -2.49
C VAL A 72 5.40 16.66 -2.74
N SER A 73 5.17 17.04 -3.99
CA SER A 73 3.98 17.83 -4.38
C SER A 73 2.76 16.96 -4.69
N THR A 74 2.97 15.69 -5.02
CA THR A 74 1.92 14.72 -5.34
C THR A 74 2.17 13.40 -4.62
N ALA A 75 1.10 12.66 -4.34
CA ALA A 75 1.21 11.33 -3.79
C ALA A 75 1.75 10.34 -4.84
N SER A 76 2.51 9.35 -4.39
CA SER A 76 2.97 8.24 -5.22
C SER A 76 2.87 6.91 -4.48
N THR A 77 2.67 5.84 -5.23
CA THR A 77 2.59 4.48 -4.71
C THR A 77 3.56 3.60 -5.48
N THR A 78 4.42 2.89 -4.77
CA THR A 78 5.32 1.88 -5.33
C THR A 78 4.99 0.53 -4.73
N THR A 79 4.73 -0.45 -5.58
CA THR A 79 4.53 -1.84 -5.16
C THR A 79 5.78 -2.65 -5.48
N ILE A 80 6.30 -3.33 -4.48
CA ILE A 80 7.43 -4.24 -4.56
C ILE A 80 6.88 -5.64 -4.33
N THR A 81 6.86 -6.44 -5.39
CA THR A 81 6.44 -7.83 -5.33
C THR A 81 7.64 -8.73 -5.09
N THR A 82 7.49 -9.71 -4.21
CA THR A 82 8.50 -10.71 -3.91
C THR A 82 8.11 -12.08 -4.46
N GLY A 83 9.07 -12.99 -4.54
CA GLY A 83 8.81 -14.37 -4.97
C GLY A 83 8.03 -15.18 -3.93
N PRO A 84 7.83 -16.49 -4.17
CA PRO A 84 7.19 -17.40 -3.24
C PRO A 84 7.83 -17.31 -1.85
N LEU A 85 7.01 -17.39 -0.79
CA LEU A 85 7.42 -17.24 0.63
C LEU A 85 7.87 -15.83 1.04
N GLY A 86 7.84 -14.85 0.13
CA GLY A 86 8.15 -13.46 0.44
C GLY A 86 6.96 -12.69 1.03
N THR A 87 7.21 -11.41 1.31
CA THR A 87 6.20 -10.43 1.71
C THR A 87 6.26 -9.29 0.72
N ASP A 88 5.16 -9.06 0.01
CA ASP A 88 5.02 -7.90 -0.85
C ASP A 88 4.99 -6.62 0.00
N SER A 89 5.55 -5.55 -0.53
CA SER A 89 5.60 -4.25 0.15
C SER A 89 5.00 -3.16 -0.72
N VAL A 90 4.15 -2.33 -0.14
CA VAL A 90 3.59 -1.14 -0.75
C VAL A 90 4.15 0.07 -0.02
N VAL A 91 4.85 0.95 -0.73
CA VAL A 91 5.33 2.22 -0.20
C VAL A 91 4.48 3.34 -0.78
N VAL A 92 3.77 4.05 0.08
CA VAL A 92 2.98 5.23 -0.27
C VAL A 92 3.75 6.46 0.22
N VAL A 93 4.11 7.35 -0.68
CA VAL A 93 4.70 8.66 -0.33
C VAL A 93 3.64 9.72 -0.52
N GLN A 94 3.36 10.49 0.52
CA GLN A 94 2.37 11.55 0.53
C GLN A 94 3.04 12.92 0.73
N PRO A 95 2.48 13.99 0.13
CA PRO A 95 2.83 15.36 0.47
C PRO A 95 2.75 15.62 1.98
N PRO A 96 3.42 16.65 2.50
CA PRO A 96 3.26 17.05 3.89
C PRO A 96 1.78 17.34 4.16
N ASN A 97 1.28 16.98 5.35
CA ASN A 97 -0.05 17.39 5.77
C ASN A 97 0.07 18.78 6.43
N PRO A 98 -0.20 19.90 5.73
CA PRO A 98 -0.03 21.23 6.29
C PRO A 98 -0.94 21.44 7.50
N THR A 99 -0.50 22.28 8.44
CA THR A 99 -1.30 22.68 9.61
C THR A 99 -1.51 24.18 9.60
N VAL A 100 -2.77 24.62 9.67
CA VAL A 100 -3.14 26.02 9.82
C VAL A 100 -3.51 26.28 11.29
N THR A 101 -2.98 27.36 11.86
CA THR A 101 -3.33 27.78 13.23
C THR A 101 -4.17 29.06 13.17
N THR A 102 -5.33 29.02 13.82
CA THR A 102 -6.23 30.16 13.96
C THR A 102 -6.36 30.51 15.43
N THR A 103 -5.95 31.74 15.80
CA THR A 103 -6.13 32.28 17.14
C THR A 103 -7.36 33.18 17.20
N ILE A 104 -8.24 32.93 18.17
CA ILE A 104 -9.46 33.69 18.41
C ILE A 104 -9.41 34.23 19.83
N PHE A 105 -9.57 35.54 20.01
CA PHE A 105 -9.73 36.15 21.32
C PHE A 105 -11.19 36.08 21.74
N GLY A 106 -11.47 35.25 22.75
CA GLY A 106 -12.83 34.94 23.21
C GLY A 106 -13.05 35.34 24.67
N THR A 107 -14.16 34.89 25.26
CA THR A 107 -14.49 35.15 26.68
C THR A 107 -13.95 34.10 27.65
N VAL A 108 -13.00 33.27 27.19
CA VAL A 108 -12.37 32.25 28.03
C VAL A 108 -11.45 32.92 29.05
N THR A 109 -11.30 32.31 30.22
CA THR A 109 -10.36 32.79 31.24
C THR A 109 -8.98 32.14 31.14
N ILE A 110 -8.87 31.03 30.41
CA ILE A 110 -7.65 30.27 30.16
C ILE A 110 -7.64 29.89 28.69
N ALA A 111 -6.45 29.94 28.06
CA ALA A 111 -6.31 29.54 26.66
C ALA A 111 -6.72 28.08 26.46
N THR A 112 -7.42 27.80 25.36
CA THR A 112 -7.79 26.44 24.95
C THR A 112 -7.29 26.15 23.55
N THR A 113 -6.97 24.88 23.28
CA THR A 113 -6.45 24.44 21.98
C THR A 113 -7.21 23.21 21.52
N THR A 114 -7.70 23.27 20.28
CA THR A 114 -8.38 22.16 19.62
C THR A 114 -7.63 21.84 18.33
N THR A 115 -7.22 20.59 18.18
CA THR A 115 -6.59 20.08 16.96
C THR A 115 -7.59 19.27 16.15
N ILE A 116 -7.73 19.58 14.87
CA ILE A 116 -8.57 18.89 13.89
C ILE A 116 -7.64 18.29 12.84
N THR A 117 -7.56 16.98 12.80
CA THR A 117 -6.77 16.24 11.81
C THR A 117 -7.63 15.82 10.63
N THR A 118 -7.09 15.90 9.42
CA THR A 118 -7.79 15.55 8.18
C THR A 118 -7.23 14.28 7.54
N VAL A 119 -7.91 13.77 6.51
CA VAL A 119 -7.40 12.67 5.67
C VAL A 119 -6.15 13.13 4.90
N PRO A 120 -5.32 12.20 4.38
CA PRO A 120 -4.19 12.56 3.55
C PRO A 120 -4.52 13.54 2.42
N LEU A 121 -3.60 14.47 2.13
CA LEU A 121 -3.77 15.62 1.23
C LEU A 121 -4.70 16.73 1.75
N GLY A 122 -5.24 16.59 2.96
CA GLY A 122 -6.00 17.63 3.63
C GLY A 122 -5.12 18.72 4.24
N THR A 123 -5.71 19.54 5.11
CA THR A 123 -4.99 20.54 5.91
C THR A 123 -5.52 20.43 7.33
N ASP A 124 -4.63 20.06 8.24
CA ASP A 124 -4.95 20.03 9.65
C ASP A 124 -5.18 21.45 10.16
N SER A 125 -6.05 21.60 11.14
CA SER A 125 -6.37 22.89 11.73
C SER A 125 -6.16 22.85 13.23
N VAL A 126 -5.48 23.86 13.75
CA VAL A 126 -5.32 24.12 15.17
C VAL A 126 -6.08 25.40 15.49
N ILE A 127 -7.08 25.29 16.35
CA ILE A 127 -7.85 26.44 16.82
C ILE A 127 -7.38 26.74 18.24
N VAL A 128 -6.83 27.93 18.44
CA VAL A 128 -6.45 28.45 19.75
C VAL A 128 -7.46 29.51 20.14
N ILE A 129 -8.09 29.36 21.30
CA ILE A 129 -8.95 30.40 21.86
C ILE A 129 -8.23 30.99 23.06
N GLU A 130 -7.84 32.26 22.97
CA GLU A 130 -7.17 32.99 24.04
C GLU A 130 -8.15 33.85 24.84
N PRO A 131 -7.83 34.17 26.11
CA PRO A 131 -8.57 35.16 26.89
C PRO A 131 -8.63 36.52 26.17
N PRO A 132 -9.57 37.41 26.52
CA PRO A 132 -9.61 38.74 25.94
C PRO A 132 -8.27 39.46 26.13
N ASN A 133 -7.77 40.13 25.10
CA ASN A 133 -6.61 41.03 25.18
C ASN A 133 -7.09 42.50 25.08
N PRO A 134 -7.71 43.06 26.14
CA PRO A 134 -8.26 44.40 26.10
C PRO A 134 -7.16 45.45 26.18
N THR A 135 -7.18 46.45 25.29
CA THR A 135 -6.38 47.66 25.46
C THR A 135 -7.14 48.68 26.30
N VAL A 136 -6.58 49.07 27.44
CA VAL A 136 -7.14 50.15 28.27
C VAL A 136 -6.52 51.49 27.85
N THR A 137 -7.37 52.43 27.42
CA THR A 137 -6.95 53.81 27.14
C THR A 137 -7.45 54.72 28.26
N THR A 138 -6.53 55.34 28.99
CA THR A 138 -6.85 56.33 30.02
C THR A 138 -6.55 57.73 29.49
N THR A 139 -7.60 58.54 29.29
CA THR A 139 -7.47 59.97 28.96
C THR A 139 -7.61 60.80 30.23
N ILE A 140 -6.58 61.55 30.60
CA ILE A 140 -6.58 62.43 31.76
C ILE A 140 -6.75 63.87 31.27
N PHE A 141 -7.76 64.57 31.77
CA PHE A 141 -7.93 66.01 31.55
C PHE A 141 -7.35 66.79 32.74
N GLY A 142 -6.36 67.64 32.47
CA GLY A 142 -5.74 68.52 33.45
C GLY A 142 -5.30 69.83 32.78
N SER A 143 -4.72 70.76 33.55
CA SER A 143 -4.06 71.95 32.96
C SER A 143 -2.74 71.52 32.31
N VAL A 144 -2.84 70.98 31.11
CA VAL A 144 -1.71 70.61 30.25
C VAL A 144 -1.71 71.51 29.02
N THR A 145 -0.52 71.95 28.60
CA THR A 145 -0.34 72.84 27.43
C THR A 145 -0.54 72.13 26.10
N ALA A 146 -0.60 70.79 26.09
CA ALA A 146 -0.90 69.95 24.92
C ALA A 146 -1.48 68.59 25.38
N PRO A 147 -2.30 67.92 24.55
CA PRO A 147 -2.80 66.59 24.87
C PRO A 147 -1.67 65.55 24.91
N THR A 148 -1.69 64.68 25.92
CA THR A 148 -0.77 63.54 26.07
C THR A 148 -1.54 62.23 26.04
N THR A 149 -1.11 61.28 25.21
CA THR A 149 -1.65 59.91 25.16
C THR A 149 -0.59 58.94 25.70
N GLN A 150 -0.97 58.10 26.66
CA GLN A 150 -0.14 57.01 27.15
C GLN A 150 -0.87 55.69 26.87
N THR A 151 -0.18 54.76 26.22
CA THR A 151 -0.67 53.41 25.97
C THR A 151 0.02 52.47 26.93
N PHE A 152 -0.76 51.75 27.74
CA PHE A 152 -0.28 50.65 28.57
C PHE A 152 -0.76 49.35 27.96
N THR A 153 0.17 48.41 27.79
CA THR A 153 -0.13 47.02 27.41
C THR A 153 0.17 46.18 28.65
N GLU A 154 -0.81 45.44 29.14
CA GLU A 154 -0.60 44.43 30.21
C GLU A 154 -0.04 43.13 29.63
#